data_AF-A0A8S3RVU8-F1
#
_entry.id   AF-A0A8S3RVU8-F1
#
_cell.length_a   1.000
_cell.length_b   1.000
_cell.length_c   1.000
_cell.angle_alpha   90.00
_cell.angle_beta   90.00
_cell.angle_gamma   90.00
#
_symmetry.space_group_name_H-M   'P 1'
#
loop_
_entity.id
_entity.type
_entity.pdbx_description
1 polymer ?
#
loop_
_entity_poly.entity_id
_entity_poly.type
_entity_poly.pdbx_seq_one_letter_code
_entity_poly.pdbx_strand_id
1 'polypeptide(L)'
;METTAFKELSSKLILIHEDLRELINISKTQKIDETKIIETLKRELKISFNIVDEQQAVNSQELLINSSQDINNVRKSIISLWKRKLNERKQNFWNFLKSQNTVIIYETWLGKEMPVIPRKLRPKTIPGEHTDDINIRRENAIRNFEVEIKLLKNKANRYEHNYKKIDEEMFETFVAKFNAEITESINNLWRSDCEKEEIKSVQIWERKQLWLEEYEDHFGDLFVTEENTQVDNAYKKKTFPRKERKVQRNYPGTSHNTDDNLTNQAVVHVSHTPHTNIQPRNKPKTKRTEPFFRTTQDERQRGRDNRPQYTEPNSIISQHELRGDIPEGNSLTNTEKIHPRIINLSHRKLQLREINLLKRGLKFTPTPNEDKTQLGADIDEFGRRLRINYIFCKDNEENEEEENKPLVRNKSDWIPRPTKDKDLEETIKTLKTNSLTSNKNVKDNLTREEKTALQNLKSDKSIIIKEADKGNAVVIMDREYYRDSILNMLQDEMSYEVTDKKLDRQTSTMIKKLLKKHETELFKEEIDYISNSKFSESYFYGLPKIHKSEEISNAISEQNSEYIELLTPNDLKFRPIVGGPNSVTQNLSHFIDIVLKPLCREVPSFIRDDLEFFKSST
;
A
#
# COMPACT_ATOMS: atom_id res chain seq x y z
N MET A 1 3.36 -47.79 5.24
CA MET A 1 1.98 -48.35 5.37
C MET A 1 0.90 -47.26 5.32
N GLU A 2 1.15 -46.07 4.74
CA GLU A 2 0.14 -44.98 4.69
C GLU A 2 -0.47 -44.76 3.30
N THR A 3 -0.03 -45.48 2.26
CA THR A 3 -0.50 -45.26 0.89
C THR A 3 -1.73 -46.08 0.50
N THR A 4 -2.06 -47.14 1.26
CA THR A 4 -3.21 -48.01 0.96
C THR A 4 -4.51 -47.47 1.56
N ALA A 5 -4.47 -46.98 2.80
CA ALA A 5 -5.65 -46.43 3.48
C ALA A 5 -6.18 -45.14 2.80
N PHE A 6 -5.28 -44.29 2.29
CA PHE A 6 -5.68 -43.06 1.60
C PHE A 6 -6.31 -43.32 0.23
N LYS A 7 -5.82 -44.34 -0.51
CA LYS A 7 -6.44 -44.78 -1.77
C LYS A 7 -7.79 -45.44 -1.55
N GLU A 8 -7.97 -46.20 -0.48
CA GLU A 8 -9.24 -46.83 -0.15
C GLU A 8 -10.29 -45.81 0.31
N LEU A 9 -9.89 -44.78 1.08
CA LEU A 9 -10.77 -43.68 1.49
C LEU A 9 -11.16 -42.81 0.30
N SER A 10 -10.21 -42.50 -0.60
CA SER A 10 -10.46 -41.70 -1.80
C SER A 10 -11.38 -42.44 -2.79
N SER A 11 -11.27 -43.76 -2.90
CA SER A 11 -12.14 -44.57 -3.76
C SER A 11 -13.56 -44.69 -3.20
N LYS A 12 -13.71 -44.81 -1.87
CA LYS A 12 -15.02 -44.80 -1.19
C LYS A 12 -15.69 -43.43 -1.25
N LEU A 13 -14.94 -42.33 -1.16
CA LEU A 13 -15.49 -40.98 -1.30
C LEU A 13 -15.98 -40.67 -2.72
N ILE A 14 -15.29 -41.18 -3.75
CA ILE A 14 -15.68 -40.99 -5.15
C ILE A 14 -16.98 -41.75 -5.46
N LEU A 15 -17.14 -42.98 -4.95
CA LEU A 15 -18.37 -43.76 -5.11
C LEU A 15 -19.58 -43.08 -4.43
N ILE A 16 -19.40 -42.60 -3.19
CA ILE A 16 -20.44 -41.87 -2.44
C ILE A 16 -20.84 -40.57 -3.17
N HIS A 17 -19.89 -39.93 -3.85
CA HIS A 17 -20.14 -38.68 -4.58
C HIS A 17 -20.90 -38.90 -5.91
N GLU A 18 -20.75 -40.06 -6.57
CA GLU A 18 -21.57 -40.40 -7.75
C GLU A 18 -22.99 -40.83 -7.38
N ASP A 19 -23.16 -41.65 -6.34
CA ASP A 19 -24.49 -42.06 -5.85
C ASP A 19 -25.30 -40.87 -5.31
N LEU A 20 -24.63 -39.91 -4.65
CA LEU A 20 -25.25 -38.65 -4.22
C LEU A 20 -25.61 -37.74 -5.40
N ARG A 21 -24.83 -37.73 -6.48
CA ARG A 21 -25.16 -36.97 -7.69
C ARG A 21 -26.37 -37.55 -8.41
N GLU A 22 -26.50 -38.88 -8.46
CA GLU A 22 -27.65 -39.54 -9.06
C GLU A 22 -28.93 -39.32 -8.24
N LEU A 23 -28.84 -39.41 -6.90
CA LEU A 23 -29.93 -39.09 -5.98
C LEU A 23 -30.35 -37.61 -6.01
N ILE A 24 -29.40 -36.68 -6.14
CA ILE A 24 -29.67 -35.24 -6.28
C ILE A 24 -30.33 -34.94 -7.65
N ASN A 25 -29.97 -35.67 -8.72
CA ASN A 25 -30.61 -35.50 -10.03
C ASN A 25 -32.05 -36.06 -10.05
N ILE A 26 -32.30 -37.18 -9.36
CA ILE A 26 -33.64 -37.76 -9.20
C ILE A 26 -34.52 -36.85 -8.31
N SER A 27 -33.96 -36.29 -7.23
CA SER A 27 -34.61 -35.32 -6.34
C SER A 27 -35.04 -34.03 -7.07
N LYS A 28 -34.22 -33.53 -8.00
CA LYS A 28 -34.53 -32.31 -8.77
C LYS A 28 -35.64 -32.50 -9.81
N THR A 29 -35.91 -33.74 -10.25
CA THR A 29 -36.88 -34.02 -11.32
C THR A 29 -38.24 -34.52 -10.81
N GLN A 30 -38.34 -35.05 -9.59
CA GLN A 30 -39.61 -35.40 -8.96
C GLN A 30 -39.60 -34.92 -7.50
N LYS A 31 -40.42 -33.90 -7.17
CA LYS A 31 -40.56 -33.34 -5.81
C LYS A 31 -40.88 -34.42 -4.77
N ILE A 32 -39.87 -35.01 -4.13
CA ILE A 32 -40.03 -36.08 -3.14
C ILE A 32 -39.40 -35.65 -1.81
N ASP A 33 -40.15 -35.95 -0.75
CA ASP A 33 -39.93 -35.63 0.67
C ASP A 33 -38.60 -36.19 1.22
N GLU A 34 -37.77 -35.29 1.78
CA GLU A 34 -36.42 -35.56 2.29
C GLU A 34 -36.38 -36.64 3.38
N THR A 35 -37.48 -36.84 4.12
CA THR A 35 -37.58 -37.83 5.19
C THR A 35 -37.45 -39.28 4.70
N LYS A 36 -37.97 -39.58 3.50
CA LYS A 36 -37.89 -40.92 2.89
C LYS A 36 -36.48 -41.28 2.40
N ILE A 37 -35.69 -40.28 2.02
CA ILE A 37 -34.29 -40.44 1.60
C ILE A 37 -33.44 -40.83 2.81
N ILE A 38 -33.67 -40.17 3.94
CA ILE A 38 -32.97 -40.46 5.21
C ILE A 38 -33.31 -41.85 5.74
N GLU A 39 -34.58 -42.28 5.68
CA GLU A 39 -34.97 -43.64 6.08
C GLU A 39 -34.40 -44.72 5.16
N THR A 40 -34.31 -44.45 3.85
CA THR A 40 -33.74 -45.39 2.88
C THR A 40 -32.23 -45.54 3.08
N LEU A 41 -31.51 -44.44 3.35
CA LEU A 41 -30.08 -44.47 3.70
C LEU A 41 -29.81 -45.25 5.00
N LYS A 42 -30.67 -45.10 6.01
CA LYS A 42 -30.59 -45.88 7.27
C LYS A 42 -30.82 -47.38 7.04
N ARG A 43 -31.67 -47.75 6.07
CA ARG A 43 -32.01 -49.15 5.75
C ARG A 43 -30.93 -49.85 4.90
N GLU A 44 -30.32 -49.15 3.95
CA GLU A 44 -29.28 -49.71 3.07
C GLU A 44 -27.91 -49.85 3.77
N LEU A 45 -27.61 -49.00 4.76
CA LEU A 45 -26.30 -49.01 5.44
C LEU A 45 -26.11 -50.11 6.49
N LYS A 46 -27.10 -50.99 6.75
CA LYS A 46 -27.02 -52.23 7.58
C LYS A 46 -25.93 -52.26 8.67
N ILE A 47 -25.88 -51.24 9.53
CA ILE A 47 -25.02 -51.25 10.73
C ILE A 47 -25.95 -51.13 11.93
N SER A 48 -26.13 -52.25 12.60
CA SER A 48 -26.90 -52.40 13.83
C SER A 48 -26.08 -51.96 15.04
N PHE A 49 -26.60 -51.01 15.82
CA PHE A 49 -26.26 -50.87 17.23
C PHE A 49 -27.54 -50.86 18.05
N ASN A 50 -27.71 -51.91 18.87
CA ASN A 50 -28.71 -51.95 19.94
C ASN A 50 -28.17 -51.17 21.15
N ILE A 51 -28.83 -50.04 21.41
CA ILE A 51 -29.30 -49.51 22.70
C ILE A 51 -28.44 -49.83 23.94
N VAL A 52 -27.74 -48.80 24.45
CA VAL A 52 -27.61 -48.54 25.90
C VAL A 52 -27.82 -47.04 26.15
N ASP A 53 -28.88 -46.77 26.92
CA ASP A 53 -29.34 -45.56 27.62
C ASP A 53 -28.91 -44.15 27.15
N GLU A 54 -29.90 -43.43 26.62
CA GLU A 54 -29.84 -42.10 26.02
C GLU A 54 -29.77 -40.93 27.04
N GLN A 55 -29.55 -41.19 28.33
CA GLN A 55 -29.53 -40.14 29.36
C GLN A 55 -28.14 -39.81 29.93
N GLN A 56 -27.10 -40.61 29.63
CA GLN A 56 -25.72 -40.26 30.01
C GLN A 56 -24.93 -39.53 28.91
N ALA A 57 -25.30 -39.69 27.63
CA ALA A 57 -24.60 -39.03 26.52
C ALA A 57 -24.95 -37.54 26.36
N VAL A 58 -26.20 -37.15 26.67
CA VAL A 58 -26.61 -35.74 26.65
C VAL A 58 -25.91 -34.97 27.77
N ASN A 59 -25.81 -35.54 28.98
CA ASN A 59 -25.03 -34.94 30.07
C ASN A 59 -23.53 -34.86 29.76
N SER A 60 -22.96 -35.84 29.04
CA SER A 60 -21.52 -35.82 28.69
C SER A 60 -21.21 -34.84 27.56
N GLN A 61 -22.09 -34.71 26.56
CA GLN A 61 -21.96 -33.71 25.50
C GLN A 61 -22.30 -32.31 26.01
N GLU A 62 -23.28 -32.12 26.88
CA GLU A 62 -23.51 -30.84 27.56
C GLU A 62 -22.34 -30.48 28.50
N LEU A 63 -21.72 -31.42 29.21
CA LEU A 63 -20.49 -31.14 29.98
C LEU A 63 -19.30 -30.75 29.08
N LEU A 64 -19.10 -31.43 27.95
CA LEU A 64 -18.01 -31.14 26.99
C LEU A 64 -18.22 -29.82 26.23
N ILE A 65 -19.48 -29.49 25.91
CA ILE A 65 -19.87 -28.23 25.28
C ILE A 65 -19.76 -27.09 26.30
N ASN A 66 -20.21 -27.27 27.55
CA ASN A 66 -20.05 -26.27 28.62
C ASN A 66 -18.58 -26.05 28.96
N SER A 67 -17.77 -27.10 29.08
CA SER A 67 -16.31 -27.00 29.28
C SER A 67 -15.60 -26.26 28.14
N SER A 68 -15.96 -26.52 26.88
CA SER A 68 -15.41 -25.80 25.72
C SER A 68 -15.87 -24.34 25.62
N GLN A 69 -17.11 -24.04 26.00
CA GLN A 69 -17.63 -22.67 26.11
C GLN A 69 -16.89 -21.91 27.23
N ASP A 70 -16.67 -22.57 28.37
CA ASP A 70 -16.01 -22.02 29.55
C ASP A 70 -14.54 -21.75 29.29
N ILE A 71 -13.80 -22.66 28.65
CA ILE A 71 -12.40 -22.44 28.26
C ILE A 71 -12.26 -21.26 27.28
N ASN A 72 -13.19 -21.13 26.33
CA ASN A 72 -13.20 -20.00 25.39
C ASN A 72 -13.57 -18.67 26.07
N ASN A 73 -14.50 -18.69 27.03
CA ASN A 73 -14.85 -17.52 27.83
C ASN A 73 -13.70 -17.11 28.77
N VAL A 74 -13.00 -18.09 29.35
CA VAL A 74 -11.79 -17.87 30.14
C VAL A 74 -10.69 -17.28 29.28
N ARG A 75 -10.43 -17.84 28.09
CA ARG A 75 -9.47 -17.27 27.13
C ARG A 75 -9.84 -15.85 26.73
N LYS A 76 -11.13 -15.55 26.54
CA LYS A 76 -11.61 -14.18 26.27
C LYS A 76 -11.31 -13.23 27.44
N SER A 77 -11.45 -13.69 28.69
CA SER A 77 -11.16 -12.86 29.88
C SER A 77 -9.68 -12.43 29.98
N ILE A 78 -8.75 -13.23 29.44
CA ILE A 78 -7.32 -12.93 29.43
C ILE A 78 -6.77 -12.60 28.03
N ILE A 79 -7.62 -12.34 27.05
CA ILE A 79 -7.22 -12.27 25.63
C ILE A 79 -6.19 -11.17 25.34
N SER A 80 -6.24 -10.07 26.07
CA SER A 80 -5.27 -8.96 25.94
C SER A 80 -3.88 -9.39 26.42
N LEU A 81 -3.81 -10.01 27.61
CA LEU A 81 -2.56 -10.55 28.16
C LEU A 81 -2.02 -11.67 27.26
N TRP A 82 -2.89 -12.58 26.81
CA TRP A 82 -2.57 -13.68 25.90
C TRP A 82 -1.91 -13.18 24.62
N LYS A 83 -2.54 -12.22 23.92
CA LYS A 83 -2.01 -11.66 22.67
C LYS A 83 -0.66 -10.98 22.88
N ARG A 84 -0.53 -10.20 23.96
CA ARG A 84 0.70 -9.48 24.29
C ARG A 84 1.85 -10.46 24.56
N LYS A 85 1.63 -11.43 25.46
CA LYS A 85 2.65 -12.41 25.84
C LYS A 85 2.99 -13.34 24.68
N LEU A 86 2.01 -13.76 23.86
CA LEU A 86 2.26 -14.63 22.70
C LEU A 86 3.14 -13.92 21.66
N ASN A 87 2.91 -12.62 21.44
CA ASN A 87 3.72 -11.82 20.54
C ASN A 87 5.15 -11.60 21.08
N GLU A 88 5.29 -11.31 22.36
CA GLU A 88 6.60 -11.19 23.03
C GLU A 88 7.39 -12.50 22.98
N ARG A 89 6.73 -13.62 23.28
CA ARG A 89 7.28 -14.98 23.24
C ARG A 89 7.72 -15.36 21.84
N LYS A 90 6.86 -15.13 20.83
CA LYS A 90 7.17 -15.33 19.40
C LYS A 90 8.43 -14.57 18.97
N GLN A 91 8.56 -13.31 19.36
CA GLN A 91 9.72 -12.48 18.99
C GLN A 91 11.01 -13.00 19.62
N ASN A 92 10.96 -13.44 20.88
CA ASN A 92 12.09 -14.07 21.56
C ASN A 92 12.47 -15.42 20.91
N PHE A 93 11.49 -16.28 20.60
CA PHE A 93 11.72 -17.55 19.92
C PHE A 93 12.37 -17.36 18.54
N TRP A 94 11.87 -16.43 17.73
CA TRP A 94 12.48 -16.11 16.43
C TRP A 94 13.93 -15.65 16.58
N ASN A 95 14.22 -14.80 17.56
CA ASN A 95 15.58 -14.31 17.81
C ASN A 95 16.52 -15.42 18.32
N PHE A 96 16.01 -16.35 19.13
CA PHE A 96 16.71 -17.56 19.54
C PHE A 96 17.05 -18.42 18.32
N LEU A 97 16.03 -18.88 17.57
CA LEU A 97 16.18 -19.74 16.39
C LEU A 97 17.16 -19.15 15.38
N LYS A 98 17.00 -17.85 15.08
CA LYS A 98 17.89 -17.11 14.17
C LYS A 98 19.32 -17.11 14.66
N SER A 99 19.55 -16.83 15.95
CA SER A 99 20.90 -16.73 16.51
C SER A 99 21.57 -18.10 16.57
N GLN A 100 20.84 -19.12 17.05
CA GLN A 100 21.31 -20.50 17.18
C GLN A 100 21.71 -21.09 15.82
N ASN A 101 20.84 -20.98 14.82
CA ASN A 101 21.15 -21.54 13.51
C ASN A 101 22.22 -20.73 12.76
N THR A 102 22.37 -19.42 13.06
CA THR A 102 23.52 -18.65 12.55
C THR A 102 24.83 -19.12 13.17
N VAL A 103 24.84 -19.46 14.46
CA VAL A 103 26.02 -20.02 15.14
C VAL A 103 26.43 -21.33 14.48
N ILE A 104 25.50 -22.26 14.26
CA ILE A 104 25.79 -23.55 13.63
C ILE A 104 26.50 -23.35 12.28
N ILE A 105 25.94 -22.48 11.43
CA ILE A 105 26.53 -22.18 10.10
C ILE A 105 27.91 -21.53 10.24
N TYR A 106 28.07 -20.57 11.15
CA TYR A 106 29.35 -19.88 11.34
C TYR A 106 30.44 -20.79 11.92
N GLU A 107 30.07 -21.75 12.78
CA GLU A 107 31.00 -22.78 13.26
C GLU A 107 31.41 -23.72 12.13
N THR A 108 30.48 -24.11 11.26
CA THR A 108 30.81 -24.87 10.05
C THR A 108 31.76 -24.10 9.14
N TRP A 109 31.54 -22.80 8.94
CA TRP A 109 32.41 -21.95 8.12
C TRP A 109 33.81 -21.76 8.72
N LEU A 110 33.90 -21.64 10.05
CA LEU A 110 35.18 -21.51 10.76
C LEU A 110 35.99 -22.82 10.72
N GLY A 111 35.31 -23.98 10.72
CA GLY A 111 35.94 -25.30 10.75
C GLY A 111 36.45 -25.84 9.41
N LYS A 112 36.33 -25.08 8.31
CA LYS A 112 36.85 -25.46 6.99
C LYS A 112 38.36 -25.24 6.89
N GLU A 113 39.04 -26.02 6.04
CA GLU A 113 40.49 -25.85 5.76
C GLU A 113 40.82 -24.41 5.33
N MET A 114 39.92 -23.76 4.58
CA MET A 114 39.93 -22.32 4.37
C MET A 114 38.66 -21.70 4.98
N PRO A 115 38.78 -20.98 6.11
CA PRO A 115 37.61 -20.42 6.79
C PRO A 115 36.84 -19.41 5.93
N VAL A 116 35.52 -19.59 5.84
CA VAL A 116 34.64 -18.67 5.10
C VAL A 116 34.26 -17.50 6.02
N ILE A 117 34.94 -16.36 5.84
CA ILE A 117 34.71 -15.19 6.69
C ILE A 117 33.48 -14.41 6.19
N PRO A 118 32.50 -14.07 7.06
CA PRO A 118 31.38 -13.22 6.69
C PRO A 118 31.85 -11.86 6.18
N ARG A 119 31.19 -11.31 5.14
CA ARG A 119 31.59 -10.06 4.48
C ARG A 119 31.92 -8.92 5.46
N LYS A 120 31.14 -8.78 6.53
CA LYS A 120 31.29 -7.73 7.56
C LYS A 120 32.63 -7.79 8.32
N LEU A 121 33.30 -8.94 8.31
CA LEU A 121 34.57 -9.19 9.01
C LEU A 121 35.76 -9.36 8.04
N ARG A 122 35.54 -9.24 6.72
CA ARG A 122 36.62 -9.42 5.75
C ARG A 122 37.59 -8.23 5.74
N PRO A 123 38.91 -8.48 5.73
CA PRO A 123 39.90 -7.43 5.54
C PRO A 123 39.80 -6.86 4.11
N LYS A 124 39.97 -5.53 3.96
CA LYS A 124 40.02 -4.86 2.65
C LYS A 124 41.36 -5.15 1.95
N THR A 125 41.38 -5.21 0.62
CA THR A 125 42.63 -5.33 -0.15
C THR A 125 43.38 -4.00 -0.19
N ILE A 126 44.70 -4.02 0.01
CA ILE A 126 45.58 -2.85 -0.12
C ILE A 126 46.59 -3.18 -1.24
N PRO A 127 46.64 -2.41 -2.34
CA PRO A 127 47.58 -2.67 -3.43
C PRO A 127 49.04 -2.57 -2.96
N GLY A 128 49.85 -3.57 -3.27
CA GLY A 128 51.29 -3.60 -2.96
C GLY A 128 51.67 -3.96 -1.51
N GLU A 129 50.73 -4.48 -0.72
CA GLU A 129 50.96 -4.87 0.68
C GLU A 129 51.84 -6.13 0.82
N HIS A 130 52.69 -6.15 1.85
CA HIS A 130 53.57 -7.28 2.16
C HIS A 130 52.77 -8.51 2.63
N THR A 131 53.24 -9.72 2.31
CA THR A 131 52.54 -10.97 2.63
C THR A 131 52.32 -11.17 4.13
N ASP A 132 53.24 -10.70 4.96
CA ASP A 132 53.15 -10.82 6.43
C ASP A 132 52.03 -9.94 7.01
N ASP A 133 51.86 -8.72 6.49
CA ASP A 133 50.79 -7.81 6.91
C ASP A 133 49.40 -8.36 6.50
N ILE A 134 49.32 -8.99 5.31
CA ILE A 134 48.12 -9.70 4.85
C ILE A 134 47.76 -10.84 5.81
N ASN A 135 48.75 -11.60 6.27
CA ASN A 135 48.54 -12.71 7.21
C ASN A 135 48.07 -12.22 8.59
N ILE A 136 48.66 -11.14 9.11
CA ILE A 136 48.24 -10.52 10.39
C ILE A 136 46.78 -10.06 10.33
N ARG A 137 46.37 -9.40 9.22
CA ARG A 137 44.98 -8.95 9.06
C ARG A 137 44.00 -10.12 8.91
N ARG A 138 44.43 -11.22 8.30
CA ARG A 138 43.65 -12.47 8.20
C ARG A 138 43.45 -13.09 9.58
N GLU A 139 44.50 -13.23 10.38
CA GLU A 139 44.40 -13.77 11.75
C GLU A 139 43.49 -12.93 12.64
N ASN A 140 43.56 -11.60 12.52
CA ASN A 140 42.68 -10.70 13.25
C ASN A 140 41.20 -10.87 12.82
N ALA A 141 40.94 -11.07 11.53
CA ALA A 141 39.59 -11.31 11.02
C ALA A 141 39.00 -12.62 11.55
N ILE A 142 39.82 -13.68 11.63
CA ILE A 142 39.42 -14.97 12.23
C ILE A 142 39.12 -14.80 13.72
N ARG A 143 39.98 -14.12 14.48
CA ARG A 143 39.74 -13.84 15.91
C ARG A 143 38.45 -13.04 16.14
N ASN A 144 38.19 -12.03 15.32
CA ASN A 144 36.94 -11.27 15.38
C ASN A 144 35.72 -12.14 15.04
N PHE A 145 35.88 -13.12 14.14
CA PHE A 145 34.82 -14.05 13.78
C PHE A 145 34.48 -15.01 14.94
N GLU A 146 35.50 -15.54 15.63
CA GLU A 146 35.30 -16.33 16.86
C GLU A 146 34.57 -15.55 17.96
N VAL A 147 34.92 -14.28 18.15
CA VAL A 147 34.24 -13.39 19.12
C VAL A 147 32.76 -13.21 18.73
N GLU A 148 32.47 -12.99 17.46
CA GLU A 148 31.09 -12.86 16.98
C GLU A 148 30.27 -14.14 17.22
N ILE A 149 30.86 -15.32 16.99
CA ILE A 149 30.21 -16.61 17.28
C ILE A 149 29.89 -16.72 18.78
N LYS A 150 30.83 -16.37 19.67
CA LYS A 150 30.61 -16.34 21.13
C LYS A 150 29.48 -15.38 21.52
N LEU A 151 29.45 -14.19 20.94
CA LEU A 151 28.37 -13.22 21.19
C LEU A 151 27.00 -13.73 20.71
N LEU A 152 26.95 -14.42 19.57
CA LEU A 152 25.72 -15.01 19.05
C LEU A 152 25.23 -16.18 19.92
N LYS A 153 26.12 -17.03 20.45
CA LYS A 153 25.78 -18.06 21.44
C LYS A 153 25.15 -17.45 22.70
N ASN A 154 25.78 -16.41 23.25
CA ASN A 154 25.23 -15.71 24.42
C ASN A 154 23.87 -15.07 24.13
N LYS A 155 23.67 -14.52 22.92
CA LYS A 155 22.37 -14.01 22.47
C LYS A 155 21.33 -15.13 22.40
N ALA A 156 21.67 -16.27 21.81
CA ALA A 156 20.77 -17.43 21.71
C ALA A 156 20.31 -17.87 23.11
N ASN A 157 21.25 -18.12 24.03
CA ASN A 157 20.93 -18.52 25.40
C ASN A 157 19.99 -17.54 26.12
N ARG A 158 20.23 -16.23 25.97
CA ARG A 158 19.36 -15.20 26.56
C ARG A 158 17.94 -15.24 25.98
N TYR A 159 17.80 -15.35 24.66
CA TYR A 159 16.49 -15.43 24.03
C TYR A 159 15.77 -16.73 24.36
N GLU A 160 16.51 -17.83 24.51
CA GLU A 160 15.99 -19.12 24.96
C GLU A 160 15.38 -19.03 26.35
N HIS A 161 16.16 -18.48 27.28
CA HIS A 161 15.71 -18.22 28.64
C HIS A 161 14.47 -17.32 28.66
N ASN A 162 14.46 -16.24 27.87
CA ASN A 162 13.35 -15.29 27.85
C ASN A 162 12.04 -15.90 27.36
N TYR A 163 12.03 -16.70 26.29
CA TYR A 163 10.76 -17.27 25.82
C TYR A 163 10.24 -18.37 26.77
N LYS A 164 11.15 -19.16 27.38
CA LYS A 164 10.79 -20.15 28.41
C LYS A 164 10.22 -19.48 29.65
N LYS A 165 10.83 -18.38 30.09
CA LYS A 165 10.33 -17.55 31.19
C LYS A 165 8.92 -17.03 30.92
N ILE A 166 8.62 -16.64 29.68
CA ILE A 166 7.25 -16.22 29.32
C ILE A 166 6.26 -17.38 29.41
N ASP A 167 6.67 -18.59 29.00
CA ASP A 167 5.84 -19.79 29.15
C ASP A 167 5.57 -20.11 30.64
N GLU A 168 6.57 -19.93 31.51
CA GLU A 168 6.44 -20.05 32.97
C GLU A 168 5.51 -18.97 33.57
N GLU A 169 5.71 -17.69 33.24
CA GLU A 169 4.87 -16.58 33.71
C GLU A 169 3.41 -16.74 33.29
N MET A 170 3.16 -17.29 32.09
CA MET A 170 1.81 -17.57 31.60
C MET A 170 1.19 -18.74 32.37
N PHE A 171 1.95 -19.80 32.63
CA PHE A 171 1.48 -20.92 33.44
C PHE A 171 1.14 -20.50 34.87
N GLU A 172 2.01 -19.71 35.52
CA GLU A 172 1.75 -19.13 36.85
C GLU A 172 0.49 -18.27 36.85
N THR A 173 0.27 -17.48 35.80
CA THR A 173 -0.94 -16.69 35.65
C THR A 173 -2.20 -17.56 35.54
N PHE A 174 -2.10 -18.72 34.88
CA PHE A 174 -3.22 -19.66 34.77
C PHE A 174 -3.54 -20.28 36.13
N VAL A 175 -2.52 -20.79 36.83
CA VAL A 175 -2.66 -21.38 38.17
C VAL A 175 -3.23 -20.38 39.18
N ALA A 176 -2.83 -19.11 39.10
CA ALA A 176 -3.32 -18.06 40.00
C ALA A 176 -4.79 -17.68 39.75
N LYS A 177 -5.31 -17.92 38.55
CA LYS A 177 -6.65 -17.45 38.13
C LYS A 177 -7.68 -18.55 37.98
N PHE A 178 -7.26 -19.80 37.75
CA PHE A 178 -8.16 -20.89 37.38
C PHE A 178 -7.91 -22.14 38.22
N ASN A 179 -8.91 -23.02 38.28
CA ASN A 179 -8.77 -24.33 38.92
C ASN A 179 -7.86 -25.26 38.09
N ALA A 180 -7.48 -26.41 38.65
CA ALA A 180 -6.51 -27.31 38.02
C ALA A 180 -6.95 -27.82 36.63
N GLU A 181 -8.22 -28.20 36.48
CA GLU A 181 -8.77 -28.76 35.24
C GLU A 181 -8.81 -27.73 34.08
N ILE A 182 -9.21 -26.49 34.38
CA ILE A 182 -9.20 -25.38 33.40
C ILE A 182 -7.76 -24.95 33.10
N THR A 183 -6.88 -24.95 34.10
CA THR A 183 -5.46 -24.59 33.95
C THR A 183 -4.74 -25.51 32.98
N GLU A 184 -4.97 -26.82 33.06
CA GLU A 184 -4.37 -27.79 32.14
C GLU A 184 -4.88 -27.56 30.70
N SER A 185 -6.20 -27.42 30.54
CA SER A 185 -6.82 -27.22 29.24
C SER A 185 -6.38 -25.91 28.56
N ILE A 186 -6.29 -24.82 29.32
CA ILE A 186 -5.86 -23.53 28.79
C ILE A 186 -4.36 -23.47 28.51
N ASN A 187 -3.54 -24.18 29.30
CA ASN A 187 -2.11 -24.33 29.04
C ASN A 187 -1.84 -25.14 27.75
N ASN A 188 -2.65 -26.17 27.48
CA ASN A 188 -2.57 -26.92 26.22
C ASN A 188 -2.91 -26.03 25.01
N LEU A 189 -3.92 -25.15 25.13
CA LEU A 189 -4.22 -24.15 24.11
C LEU A 189 -3.07 -23.14 23.92
N TRP A 190 -2.43 -22.70 25.00
CA TRP A 190 -1.27 -21.82 24.94
C TRP A 190 -0.12 -22.47 24.17
N ARG A 191 0.22 -23.71 24.52
CA ARG A 191 1.26 -24.50 23.83
C ARG A 191 0.95 -24.69 22.35
N SER A 192 -0.29 -25.01 21.99
CA SER A 192 -0.70 -25.17 20.59
C SER A 192 -0.55 -23.86 19.79
N ASP A 193 -0.91 -22.72 20.37
CA ASP A 193 -0.74 -21.43 19.69
C ASP A 193 0.73 -21.01 19.60
N CYS A 194 1.54 -21.32 20.61
CA CYS A 194 2.99 -21.17 20.57
C CYS A 194 3.60 -22.00 19.43
N GLU A 195 3.27 -23.29 19.33
CA GLU A 195 3.77 -24.21 18.30
C GLU A 195 3.44 -23.74 16.88
N LYS A 196 2.21 -23.24 16.65
CA LYS A 196 1.83 -22.65 15.35
C LYS A 196 2.71 -21.47 14.95
N GLU A 197 3.13 -20.63 15.90
CA GLU A 197 4.03 -19.51 15.62
C GLU A 197 5.50 -19.95 15.48
N GLU A 198 5.90 -21.04 16.14
CA GLU A 198 7.22 -21.65 15.96
C GLU A 198 7.39 -22.25 14.57
N ILE A 199 6.41 -23.04 14.09
CA ILE A 199 6.42 -23.62 12.73
C ILE A 199 6.60 -22.51 11.68
N LYS A 200 5.88 -21.39 11.82
CA LYS A 200 6.04 -20.24 10.92
C LYS A 200 7.45 -19.65 10.99
N SER A 201 8.06 -19.62 12.17
CA SER A 201 9.41 -19.11 12.38
C SER A 201 10.45 -20.03 11.73
N VAL A 202 10.28 -21.35 11.82
CA VAL A 202 11.11 -22.37 11.15
C VAL A 202 11.03 -22.22 9.63
N GLN A 203 9.82 -22.13 9.06
CA GLN A 203 9.63 -21.92 7.61
C GLN A 203 10.24 -20.60 7.09
N ILE A 204 10.33 -19.57 7.92
CA ILE A 204 11.04 -18.33 7.57
C ILE A 204 12.55 -18.56 7.58
N TRP A 205 13.06 -19.32 8.55
CA TRP A 205 14.47 -19.66 8.65
C TRP A 205 14.94 -20.55 7.50
N GLU A 206 14.19 -21.60 7.13
CA GLU A 206 14.53 -22.52 6.03
C GLU A 206 14.85 -21.77 4.72
N ARG A 207 14.05 -20.75 4.38
CA ARG A 207 14.32 -19.89 3.22
C ARG A 207 15.62 -19.09 3.32
N LYS A 208 16.00 -18.70 4.53
CA LYS A 208 17.26 -17.99 4.77
C LYS A 208 18.45 -18.95 4.78
N GLN A 209 18.23 -20.20 5.21
CA GLN A 209 19.24 -21.24 5.20
C GLN A 209 19.68 -21.56 3.76
N LEU A 210 18.74 -21.70 2.82
CA LEU A 210 19.05 -21.85 1.39
C LEU A 210 19.99 -20.74 0.86
N TRP A 211 19.75 -19.48 1.27
CA TRP A 211 20.64 -18.37 0.90
C TRP A 211 22.05 -18.49 1.52
N LEU A 212 22.15 -19.03 2.74
CA LEU A 212 23.44 -19.24 3.41
C LEU A 212 24.21 -20.44 2.86
N GLU A 213 23.51 -21.45 2.33
CA GLU A 213 24.10 -22.58 1.61
C GLU A 213 24.69 -22.12 0.27
N GLU A 214 23.99 -21.25 -0.47
CA GLU A 214 24.50 -20.62 -1.70
C GLU A 214 25.56 -19.53 -1.45
N TYR A 215 25.79 -19.11 -0.20
CA TYR A 215 26.68 -17.98 0.11
C TYR A 215 28.15 -18.27 -0.23
N GLU A 216 28.58 -19.51 -0.07
CA GLU A 216 29.95 -19.93 -0.38
C GLU A 216 30.24 -19.90 -1.88
N ASP A 217 29.30 -20.35 -2.70
CA ASP A 217 29.45 -20.36 -4.16
C ASP A 217 29.54 -18.94 -4.76
N HIS A 218 28.90 -17.96 -4.12
CA HIS A 218 28.84 -16.58 -4.60
C HIS A 218 29.87 -15.65 -3.96
N PHE A 219 30.34 -15.97 -2.76
CA PHE A 219 31.16 -15.06 -1.96
C PHE A 219 32.36 -15.75 -1.30
N GLY A 220 32.67 -17.01 -1.59
CA GLY A 220 33.71 -17.80 -0.92
C GLY A 220 35.15 -17.35 -1.12
N ASP A 221 35.43 -16.39 -2.03
CA ASP A 221 36.79 -15.98 -2.31
C ASP A 221 37.38 -15.04 -1.22
N LEU A 222 38.66 -15.25 -0.89
CA LEU A 222 39.32 -14.73 0.32
C LEU A 222 39.49 -13.21 0.35
N PHE A 223 39.31 -12.53 -0.78
CA PHE A 223 39.47 -11.08 -0.92
C PHE A 223 38.20 -10.42 -1.46
N VAL A 224 37.91 -9.20 -0.96
CA VAL A 224 36.83 -8.38 -1.50
C VAL A 224 37.33 -7.73 -2.79
N THR A 225 37.12 -8.38 -3.93
CA THR A 225 37.24 -7.74 -5.24
C THR A 225 36.08 -6.76 -5.45
N GLU A 226 36.28 -5.70 -6.25
CA GLU A 226 35.22 -4.74 -6.56
C GLU A 226 34.01 -5.40 -7.25
N GLU A 227 34.22 -6.52 -7.95
CA GLU A 227 33.19 -7.36 -8.56
C GLU A 227 32.21 -7.96 -7.52
N ASN A 228 32.71 -8.40 -6.36
CA ASN A 228 31.89 -8.98 -5.29
C ASN A 228 30.94 -7.97 -4.61
N THR A 229 31.16 -6.68 -4.83
CA THR A 229 30.29 -5.61 -4.29
C THR A 229 29.05 -5.38 -5.15
N GLN A 230 29.10 -5.71 -6.44
CA GLN A 230 27.97 -5.55 -7.38
C GLN A 230 26.99 -6.73 -7.31
N VAL A 231 27.49 -7.95 -7.10
CA VAL A 231 26.67 -9.16 -6.93
C VAL A 231 25.75 -9.06 -5.70
N ASP A 232 26.22 -8.42 -4.61
CA ASP A 232 25.46 -8.27 -3.36
C ASP A 232 24.23 -7.33 -3.49
N ASN A 233 24.26 -6.37 -4.42
CA ASN A 233 23.11 -5.49 -4.71
C ASN A 233 22.07 -6.17 -5.62
N ALA A 234 22.52 -7.11 -6.47
CA ALA A 234 21.65 -7.94 -7.30
C ALA A 234 20.99 -9.07 -6.49
N TYR A 235 21.73 -9.70 -5.57
CA TYR A 235 21.22 -10.82 -4.76
C TYR A 235 20.31 -10.37 -3.61
N LYS A 236 20.58 -9.24 -2.93
CA LYS A 236 19.64 -8.66 -1.92
C LYS A 236 18.28 -8.28 -2.51
N LYS A 237 18.20 -8.02 -3.82
CA LYS A 237 16.94 -7.83 -4.55
C LYS A 237 16.21 -9.15 -4.85
N LYS A 238 16.93 -10.26 -5.04
CA LYS A 238 16.36 -11.59 -5.32
C LYS A 238 15.95 -12.37 -4.06
N THR A 239 16.68 -12.31 -2.94
CA THR A 239 16.42 -13.19 -1.78
C THR A 239 15.63 -12.59 -0.62
N PHE A 240 15.45 -11.27 -0.57
CA PHE A 240 14.50 -10.62 0.35
C PHE A 240 13.46 -9.79 -0.42
N PRO A 241 12.50 -10.41 -1.12
CA PRO A 241 11.30 -9.69 -1.51
C PRO A 241 10.62 -9.22 -0.22
N ARG A 242 10.63 -7.91 0.01
CA ARG A 242 9.89 -7.24 1.09
C ARG A 242 8.48 -7.83 1.10
N LYS A 243 8.10 -8.57 2.15
CA LYS A 243 6.76 -9.16 2.31
C LYS A 243 5.72 -8.07 2.01
N GLU A 244 5.00 -8.23 0.90
CA GLU A 244 3.69 -7.57 0.76
C GLU A 244 2.87 -8.05 1.96
N ARG A 245 2.33 -7.10 2.74
CA ARG A 245 1.34 -7.39 3.78
C ARG A 245 0.16 -8.07 3.09
N LYS A 246 0.13 -9.40 3.09
CA LYS A 246 -1.06 -10.18 2.74
C LYS A 246 -2.11 -9.92 3.81
N VAL A 247 -3.06 -9.05 3.52
CA VAL A 247 -4.36 -9.09 4.16
C VAL A 247 -5.07 -10.31 3.57
N GLN A 248 -4.86 -11.48 4.17
CA GLN A 248 -5.70 -12.65 3.92
C GLN A 248 -6.91 -12.55 4.86
N ARG A 249 -8.06 -12.17 4.30
CA ARG A 249 -9.33 -12.70 4.77
C ARG A 249 -9.55 -14.00 4.03
N ASN A 250 -9.49 -15.11 4.75
CA ASN A 250 -9.99 -16.40 4.28
C ASN A 250 -11.50 -16.44 4.50
N TYR A 251 -12.25 -16.93 3.52
CA TYR A 251 -13.26 -17.99 3.68
C TYR A 251 -13.67 -18.51 2.28
N PRO A 252 -14.28 -19.71 2.18
CA PRO A 252 -13.91 -20.72 1.20
C PRO A 252 -14.98 -20.97 0.13
N GLY A 253 -14.51 -21.28 -1.08
CA GLY A 253 -14.88 -22.48 -1.83
C GLY A 253 -16.32 -22.69 -2.33
N THR A 254 -16.45 -22.53 -3.66
CA THR A 254 -16.95 -23.52 -4.66
C THR A 254 -18.38 -24.11 -4.49
N SER A 255 -19.19 -24.39 -5.51
CA SER A 255 -18.98 -24.55 -6.96
C SER A 255 -20.34 -24.63 -7.71
N HIS A 256 -20.40 -23.98 -8.88
CA HIS A 256 -20.91 -24.42 -10.19
C HIS A 256 -22.19 -25.27 -10.42
N ASN A 257 -23.04 -24.75 -11.32
CA ASN A 257 -23.51 -25.29 -12.63
C ASN A 257 -24.95 -24.79 -12.91
N THR A 258 -25.44 -24.48 -14.11
CA THR A 258 -25.00 -24.45 -15.52
C THR A 258 -26.08 -23.69 -16.33
N ASP A 259 -25.74 -23.32 -17.58
CA ASP A 259 -26.62 -23.09 -18.74
C ASP A 259 -27.63 -21.92 -18.70
N ASP A 260 -27.49 -20.93 -19.58
CA ASP A 260 -28.00 -21.04 -20.96
C ASP A 260 -27.86 -19.73 -21.76
N ASN A 261 -27.68 -19.93 -23.06
CA ASN A 261 -27.86 -19.05 -24.21
C ASN A 261 -28.56 -17.68 -24.02
N LEU A 262 -28.03 -16.62 -24.64
CA LEU A 262 -28.65 -15.97 -25.82
C LEU A 262 -27.92 -14.67 -26.21
N THR A 263 -27.63 -14.63 -27.50
CA THR A 263 -27.42 -13.45 -28.37
C THR A 263 -28.10 -12.17 -27.89
N ASN A 264 -27.37 -11.04 -27.92
CA ASN A 264 -27.87 -9.84 -28.59
C ASN A 264 -26.77 -8.81 -28.86
N GLN A 265 -26.64 -8.52 -30.16
CA GLN A 265 -26.00 -7.34 -30.73
C GLN A 265 -26.71 -6.08 -30.23
N ALA A 266 -25.96 -5.08 -29.80
CA ALA A 266 -26.45 -3.70 -29.77
C ALA A 266 -25.28 -2.72 -29.95
N VAL A 267 -25.15 -2.28 -31.19
CA VAL A 267 -24.45 -1.07 -31.63
C VAL A 267 -25.03 0.13 -30.90
N VAL A 268 -24.22 0.96 -30.23
CA VAL A 268 -24.60 2.35 -29.95
C VAL A 268 -23.43 3.29 -30.20
N HIS A 269 -23.69 4.16 -31.16
CA HIS A 269 -22.88 5.27 -31.65
C HIS A 269 -22.57 6.33 -30.59
N VAL A 270 -21.37 6.90 -30.74
CA VAL A 270 -20.96 8.19 -30.22
C VAL A 270 -21.80 9.32 -30.82
N SER A 271 -22.26 10.27 -30.01
CA SER A 271 -22.39 11.66 -30.47
C SER A 271 -22.23 12.66 -29.31
N HIS A 272 -21.27 13.56 -29.47
CA HIS A 272 -21.24 14.88 -28.85
C HIS A 272 -22.03 15.83 -29.76
N THR A 273 -22.74 16.81 -29.20
CA THR A 273 -22.70 18.20 -29.72
C THR A 273 -23.35 19.19 -28.73
N PRO A 274 -22.83 20.44 -28.67
CA PRO A 274 -23.35 21.56 -27.86
C PRO A 274 -24.09 22.61 -28.72
N HIS A 275 -24.94 23.45 -28.11
CA HIS A 275 -25.49 24.68 -28.73
C HIS A 275 -25.86 25.71 -27.62
N THR A 276 -25.21 26.89 -27.53
CA THR A 276 -25.50 28.22 -28.17
C THR A 276 -26.81 28.85 -27.70
N ASN A 277 -26.98 30.13 -27.35
CA ASN A 277 -26.56 31.44 -27.90
C ASN A 277 -26.73 32.51 -26.77
N ILE A 278 -26.22 33.76 -26.80
CA ILE A 278 -26.63 34.92 -27.62
C ILE A 278 -25.61 36.09 -27.41
N GLN A 279 -25.25 36.78 -28.50
CA GLN A 279 -24.46 38.03 -28.63
C GLN A 279 -25.31 39.33 -28.44
N PRO A 280 -24.87 40.57 -28.78
CA PRO A 280 -23.66 41.35 -28.43
C PRO A 280 -24.02 42.81 -28.01
N ARG A 281 -23.04 43.64 -27.59
CA ARG A 281 -22.87 45.03 -28.11
C ARG A 281 -21.68 45.83 -27.52
N ASN A 282 -20.94 46.42 -28.47
CA ASN A 282 -20.32 47.76 -28.51
C ASN A 282 -19.22 48.19 -27.52
N LYS A 283 -18.03 48.42 -28.10
CA LYS A 283 -16.95 49.29 -27.60
C LYS A 283 -17.38 50.77 -27.62
N PRO A 284 -16.70 51.62 -26.83
CA PRO A 284 -15.85 52.61 -27.49
C PRO A 284 -14.42 52.71 -26.94
N LYS A 285 -13.55 53.17 -27.84
CA LYS A 285 -12.16 53.63 -27.64
C LYS A 285 -12.18 54.93 -26.81
N THR A 286 -11.16 55.18 -25.97
CA THR A 286 -10.11 56.20 -26.19
C THR A 286 -9.24 56.50 -24.96
N LYS A 287 -7.94 56.69 -25.27
CA LYS A 287 -6.98 57.70 -24.76
C LYS A 287 -6.44 57.64 -23.32
N ARG A 288 -5.16 57.23 -23.28
CA ARG A 288 -4.05 57.70 -22.43
C ARG A 288 -4.19 59.13 -21.90
N THR A 289 -3.88 59.29 -20.61
CA THR A 289 -3.10 60.40 -20.04
C THR A 289 -2.44 59.91 -18.73
N GLU A 290 -1.11 59.93 -18.66
CA GLU A 290 -0.39 60.14 -17.38
C GLU A 290 -0.34 61.66 -17.10
N PRO A 291 -0.16 62.14 -15.85
CA PRO A 291 1.20 62.30 -15.31
C PRO A 291 1.38 62.22 -13.76
N PHE A 292 2.59 61.82 -13.36
CA PHE A 292 3.54 62.40 -12.36
C PHE A 292 3.15 62.79 -10.90
N PHE A 293 3.86 62.13 -9.96
CA PHE A 293 4.61 62.58 -8.75
C PHE A 293 3.99 63.40 -7.59
N ARG A 294 4.02 62.81 -6.37
CA ARG A 294 4.78 63.21 -5.14
C ARG A 294 4.19 62.54 -3.88
N THR A 295 4.91 61.61 -3.22
CA THR A 295 5.78 61.74 -2.02
C THR A 295 5.08 62.19 -0.72
N THR A 296 5.01 61.27 0.27
CA THR A 296 5.46 61.37 1.68
C THR A 296 5.26 59.96 2.29
N GLN A 297 6.30 59.16 2.54
CA GLN A 297 7.00 59.02 3.84
C GLN A 297 6.05 59.01 5.05
N ASP A 298 5.82 57.83 5.64
CA ASP A 298 6.43 57.55 6.93
C ASP A 298 6.53 56.05 7.23
N GLU A 299 7.66 55.68 7.82
CA GLU A 299 8.13 54.32 8.09
C GLU A 299 7.70 53.84 9.48
N ARG A 300 7.38 52.54 9.63
CA ARG A 300 7.86 51.71 10.75
C ARG A 300 8.07 50.26 10.29
N GLN A 301 9.34 49.90 10.11
CA GLN A 301 9.92 48.54 10.06
C GLN A 301 9.76 47.87 11.45
N ARG A 302 9.86 46.55 11.73
CA ARG A 302 10.67 45.39 11.28
C ARG A 302 9.91 44.12 11.75
N GLY A 303 10.12 42.89 11.26
CA GLY A 303 11.22 42.34 10.48
C GLY A 303 10.87 40.98 9.87
N ARG A 304 11.55 40.69 8.77
CA ARG A 304 11.65 39.40 8.07
C ARG A 304 13.02 38.80 8.37
N ASP A 305 13.10 37.48 8.38
CA ASP A 305 14.25 36.60 8.09
C ASP A 305 13.68 35.15 8.14
N ASN A 306 14.03 34.13 7.36
CA ASN A 306 14.96 33.91 6.26
C ASN A 306 14.49 32.63 5.51
N ARG A 307 14.47 32.63 4.16
CA ARG A 307 14.30 31.42 3.34
C ARG A 307 15.47 31.34 2.34
N PRO A 308 16.27 30.26 2.30
CA PRO A 308 17.47 30.22 1.46
C PRO A 308 17.14 30.15 -0.03
N GLN A 309 17.79 31.00 -0.81
CA GLN A 309 17.84 30.95 -2.27
C GLN A 309 18.89 29.93 -2.72
N TYR A 310 18.50 28.99 -3.58
CA TYR A 310 19.42 28.14 -4.32
C TYR A 310 20.04 28.94 -5.49
N THR A 311 21.36 29.07 -5.49
CA THR A 311 22.15 29.60 -6.61
C THR A 311 22.66 28.44 -7.48
N GLU A 312 22.45 28.53 -8.78
CA GLU A 312 23.03 27.63 -9.79
C GLU A 312 24.55 27.82 -9.92
N PRO A 313 25.35 26.77 -10.20
CA PRO A 313 26.76 26.94 -10.55
C PRO A 313 26.93 27.25 -12.04
N ASN A 314 27.41 28.45 -12.33
CA ASN A 314 27.89 28.84 -13.66
C ASN A 314 29.22 28.14 -13.99
N SER A 315 29.27 27.59 -15.19
CA SER A 315 30.46 27.15 -15.91
C SER A 315 31.39 28.34 -16.20
N ILE A 316 32.65 28.27 -15.76
CA ILE A 316 33.74 29.12 -16.26
C ILE A 316 34.83 28.21 -16.84
N ILE A 317 34.98 28.32 -18.16
CA ILE A 317 36.10 27.85 -18.95
C ILE A 317 37.32 28.70 -18.57
N SER A 318 38.43 28.06 -18.22
CA SER A 318 39.74 28.73 -18.20
C SER A 318 40.72 27.88 -18.99
N GLN A 319 41.18 28.44 -20.11
CA GLN A 319 42.25 27.93 -20.93
C GLN A 319 43.59 28.25 -20.25
N HIS A 320 44.43 27.23 -20.03
CA HIS A 320 45.88 27.38 -20.10
C HIS A 320 46.51 26.01 -20.36
N GLU A 321 47.04 25.84 -21.57
CA GLU A 321 47.94 24.75 -21.94
C GLU A 321 49.31 24.96 -21.29
N LEU A 322 50.00 23.86 -20.94
CA LEU A 322 51.40 23.58 -21.32
C LEU A 322 51.81 22.15 -20.92
N ARG A 323 51.93 21.29 -21.96
CA ARG A 323 52.84 20.14 -22.21
C ARG A 323 53.35 19.24 -21.08
N GLY A 324 53.18 17.93 -21.30
CA GLY A 324 54.03 16.85 -20.76
C GLY A 324 53.45 15.44 -20.96
N ASP A 325 53.72 14.85 -22.13
CA ASP A 325 53.84 13.43 -22.53
C ASP A 325 52.92 12.31 -21.96
N ILE A 326 52.36 11.54 -22.91
CA ILE A 326 51.55 10.32 -22.77
C ILE A 326 52.47 9.09 -22.54
N PRO A 327 52.03 8.09 -21.75
CA PRO A 327 52.00 6.74 -22.31
C PRO A 327 50.61 6.10 -22.24
N GLU A 328 50.24 5.46 -23.34
CA GLU A 328 49.00 4.71 -23.54
C GLU A 328 48.88 3.55 -22.54
N GLY A 329 47.73 3.45 -21.87
CA GLY A 329 47.40 2.33 -20.99
C GLY A 329 45.90 2.32 -20.68
N ASN A 330 45.19 1.37 -21.27
CA ASN A 330 43.75 1.08 -21.18
C ASN A 330 43.02 1.60 -19.92
N SER A 331 42.28 2.71 -20.09
CA SER A 331 41.27 3.13 -19.13
C SER A 331 39.97 2.37 -19.40
N LEU A 332 39.70 1.34 -18.60
CA LEU A 332 38.34 0.80 -18.45
C LEU A 332 37.52 1.89 -17.75
N THR A 333 36.71 2.60 -18.53
CA THR A 333 35.85 3.67 -18.06
C THR A 333 34.84 3.13 -17.05
N ASN A 334 34.97 3.53 -15.79
CA ASN A 334 33.96 3.34 -14.75
C ASN A 334 32.75 4.22 -15.14
N THR A 335 31.83 3.68 -15.93
CA THR A 335 30.65 4.43 -16.40
C THR A 335 29.74 4.69 -15.21
N GLU A 336 29.55 5.97 -14.85
CA GLU A 336 28.60 6.35 -13.82
C GLU A 336 27.21 5.79 -14.17
N LYS A 337 26.57 5.15 -13.18
CA LYS A 337 25.26 4.53 -13.38
C LYS A 337 24.18 5.60 -13.44
N ILE A 338 23.60 5.80 -14.61
CA ILE A 338 22.58 6.82 -14.85
C ILE A 338 21.20 6.25 -14.47
N HIS A 339 20.46 7.00 -13.66
CA HIS A 339 19.10 6.63 -13.29
C HIS A 339 18.10 7.00 -14.41
N PRO A 340 17.26 6.05 -14.86
CA PRO A 340 16.29 6.32 -15.92
C PRO A 340 15.19 7.26 -15.41
N ARG A 341 14.99 8.37 -16.11
CA ARG A 341 13.87 9.30 -15.88
C ARG A 341 12.66 8.96 -16.75
N ILE A 342 12.92 8.42 -17.95
CA ILE A 342 11.91 8.09 -18.94
C ILE A 342 12.17 6.69 -19.45
N ILE A 343 11.13 5.87 -19.49
CA ILE A 343 11.15 4.53 -20.07
C ILE A 343 10.06 4.49 -21.14
N ASN A 344 10.47 4.48 -22.40
CA ASN A 344 9.57 4.36 -23.52
C ASN A 344 9.39 2.89 -23.90
N LEU A 345 8.22 2.36 -23.57
CA LEU A 345 7.76 1.02 -23.91
C LEU A 345 6.85 0.96 -25.14
N SER A 346 6.61 2.12 -25.76
CA SER A 346 5.70 2.26 -26.89
C SER A 346 6.43 2.24 -28.23
N HIS A 347 5.71 1.93 -29.30
CA HIS A 347 6.22 2.04 -30.67
C HIS A 347 6.39 3.51 -31.12
N ARG A 348 5.78 4.46 -30.41
CA ARG A 348 5.92 5.89 -30.71
C ARG A 348 7.32 6.37 -30.37
N LYS A 349 8.05 6.84 -31.38
CA LYS A 349 9.32 7.56 -31.18
C LYS A 349 9.05 8.99 -30.67
N LEU A 350 9.61 9.30 -29.51
CA LEU A 350 9.51 10.62 -28.90
C LEU A 350 10.55 11.58 -29.48
N GLN A 351 10.14 12.82 -29.71
CA GLN A 351 11.04 13.89 -30.13
C GLN A 351 11.82 14.44 -28.93
N LEU A 352 13.01 15.02 -29.17
CA LEU A 352 13.85 15.58 -28.10
C LEU A 352 13.11 16.58 -27.19
N ARG A 353 12.23 17.41 -27.76
CA ARG A 353 11.38 18.35 -27.01
C ARG A 353 10.35 17.66 -26.10
N GLU A 354 9.83 16.52 -26.52
CA GLU A 354 8.90 15.70 -25.72
C GLU A 354 9.65 15.01 -24.59
N ILE A 355 10.85 14.48 -24.88
CA ILE A 355 11.75 13.90 -23.88
C ILE A 355 12.11 14.95 -22.83
N ASN A 356 12.56 16.14 -23.24
CA ASN A 356 12.93 17.22 -22.31
C ASN A 356 11.75 17.67 -21.44
N LEU A 357 10.54 17.76 -22.01
CA LEU A 357 9.32 18.04 -21.26
C LEU A 357 9.05 16.95 -20.22
N LEU A 358 9.09 15.67 -20.61
CA LEU A 358 8.81 14.53 -19.72
C LEU A 358 9.88 14.37 -18.62
N LYS A 359 11.14 14.78 -18.86
CA LYS A 359 12.22 14.79 -17.85
C LYS A 359 11.94 15.72 -16.68
N ARG A 360 11.05 16.71 -16.83
CA ARG A 360 10.57 17.56 -15.73
C ARG A 360 9.68 16.80 -14.74
N GLY A 361 9.15 15.63 -15.14
CA GLY A 361 8.32 14.75 -14.32
C GLY A 361 6.84 15.12 -14.31
N LEU A 362 5.98 14.14 -13.99
CA LEU A 362 4.51 14.32 -14.02
C LEU A 362 3.95 15.24 -12.91
N LYS A 363 4.76 15.57 -11.91
CA LYS A 363 4.42 16.53 -10.86
C LYS A 363 4.80 17.97 -11.21
N PHE A 364 5.51 18.18 -12.33
CA PHE A 364 5.79 19.51 -12.83
C PHE A 364 4.47 20.20 -13.18
N THR A 365 4.23 21.39 -12.62
CA THR A 365 3.03 22.17 -12.87
C THR A 365 3.37 23.31 -13.83
N PRO A 366 2.88 23.27 -15.09
CA PRO A 366 3.05 24.39 -16.00
C PRO A 366 2.43 25.66 -15.42
N THR A 367 3.00 26.83 -15.74
CA THR A 367 2.38 28.11 -15.42
C THR A 367 0.95 28.10 -16.00
N PRO A 368 -0.09 28.19 -15.15
CA PRO A 368 -1.47 28.10 -15.63
C PRO A 368 -1.82 29.34 -16.45
N ASN A 369 -2.68 29.17 -17.45
CA ASN A 369 -3.31 30.30 -18.10
C ASN A 369 -4.25 31.00 -17.11
N GLU A 370 -4.34 32.33 -17.17
CA GLU A 370 -5.32 33.06 -16.35
C GLU A 370 -6.75 32.66 -16.76
N ASP A 371 -7.49 32.06 -15.84
CA ASP A 371 -8.94 31.86 -15.97
C ASP A 371 -9.67 32.87 -15.10
N LYS A 372 -10.01 34.01 -15.70
CA LYS A 372 -10.74 35.10 -15.01
C LYS A 372 -12.14 34.69 -14.60
N THR A 373 -12.74 33.70 -15.27
CA THR A 373 -14.08 33.20 -14.94
C THR A 373 -14.04 32.40 -13.65
N GLN A 374 -13.11 31.44 -13.57
CA GLN A 374 -12.91 30.65 -12.35
C GLN A 374 -12.48 31.52 -11.19
N LEU A 375 -11.54 32.46 -11.40
CA LEU A 375 -11.13 33.41 -10.37
C LEU A 375 -12.31 34.25 -9.85
N GLY A 376 -13.21 34.69 -10.72
CA GLY A 376 -14.41 35.41 -10.32
C GLY A 376 -15.32 34.55 -9.43
N ALA A 377 -15.55 33.29 -9.82
CA ALA A 377 -16.33 32.35 -9.04
C ALA A 377 -15.69 32.04 -7.66
N ASP A 378 -14.36 31.89 -7.62
CA ASP A 378 -13.62 31.64 -6.37
C ASP A 378 -13.71 32.83 -5.41
N ILE A 379 -13.66 34.06 -5.95
CA ILE A 379 -13.83 35.30 -5.16
C ILE A 379 -15.26 35.40 -4.64
N ASP A 380 -16.26 35.05 -5.45
CA ASP A 380 -17.66 35.04 -5.02
C ASP A 380 -17.88 34.01 -3.90
N GLU A 381 -17.28 32.82 -4.01
CA GLU A 381 -17.33 31.80 -2.96
C GLU A 381 -16.56 32.22 -1.69
N PHE A 382 -15.44 32.93 -1.83
CA PHE A 382 -14.73 33.52 -0.69
C PHE A 382 -15.57 34.61 -0.02
N GLY A 383 -16.18 35.51 -0.79
CA GLY A 383 -17.11 36.52 -0.28
C GLY A 383 -18.31 35.89 0.44
N ARG A 384 -18.87 34.81 -0.12
CA ARG A 384 -19.93 34.03 0.52
C ARG A 384 -19.50 33.50 1.89
N ARG A 385 -18.30 32.92 2.00
CA ARG A 385 -17.74 32.43 3.28
C ARG A 385 -17.55 33.55 4.30
N LEU A 386 -17.05 34.70 3.88
CA LEU A 386 -16.89 35.87 4.76
C LEU A 386 -18.25 36.35 5.29
N ARG A 387 -19.28 36.44 4.43
CA ARG A 387 -20.63 36.84 4.85
C ARG A 387 -21.24 35.84 5.83
N ILE A 388 -21.10 34.53 5.57
CA ILE A 388 -21.56 33.49 6.50
C ILE A 388 -20.85 33.65 7.85
N ASN A 389 -19.52 33.80 7.84
CA ASN A 389 -18.76 33.96 9.07
C ASN A 389 -19.22 35.21 9.84
N TYR A 390 -19.38 36.36 9.18
CA TYR A 390 -19.89 37.59 9.80
C TYR A 390 -21.26 37.39 10.47
N ILE A 391 -22.19 36.70 9.78
CA ILE A 391 -23.56 36.47 10.29
C ILE A 391 -23.54 35.62 11.56
N PHE A 392 -22.72 34.57 11.58
CA PHE A 392 -22.68 33.60 12.69
C PHE A 392 -21.52 33.83 13.68
N CYS A 393 -20.77 34.92 13.54
CA CYS A 393 -19.60 35.20 14.40
C CYS A 393 -19.98 35.36 15.87
N LYS A 394 -21.16 35.95 16.15
CA LYS A 394 -21.66 36.18 17.51
C LYS A 394 -22.27 34.93 18.14
N ASP A 395 -22.80 34.02 17.33
CA ASP A 395 -23.37 32.75 17.82
C ASP A 395 -22.28 31.75 18.26
N ASN A 396 -21.01 32.01 17.94
CA ASN A 396 -19.87 31.18 18.34
C ASN A 396 -19.30 31.52 19.73
N GLU A 397 -19.56 32.73 20.26
CA GLU A 397 -19.03 33.15 21.58
C GLU A 397 -20.01 32.82 22.74
N GLU A 398 -21.29 32.56 22.46
CA GLU A 398 -22.33 32.38 23.49
C GLU A 398 -22.88 30.94 23.62
N ASN A 399 -22.46 29.97 22.79
CA ASN A 399 -23.01 28.60 22.80
C ASN A 399 -21.97 27.56 23.27
N GLU A 400 -21.83 27.41 24.59
CA GLU A 400 -21.09 26.33 25.27
C GLU A 400 -21.77 24.95 25.16
N GLU A 401 -22.85 24.79 24.37
CA GLU A 401 -23.46 23.49 24.09
C GLU A 401 -22.78 22.80 22.89
N GLU A 402 -21.55 22.31 23.09
CA GLU A 402 -20.82 21.54 22.05
C GLU A 402 -21.36 20.11 21.86
N GLU A 403 -22.13 19.56 22.79
CA GLU A 403 -22.47 18.13 22.80
C GLU A 403 -23.58 17.69 21.83
N ASN A 404 -24.36 18.61 21.24
CA ASN A 404 -25.58 18.26 20.50
C ASN A 404 -25.64 18.81 19.07
N LYS A 405 -24.51 18.79 18.33
CA LYS A 405 -24.44 19.21 16.92
C LYS A 405 -24.17 18.01 16.00
N PRO A 406 -24.76 17.97 14.79
CA PRO A 406 -24.47 16.91 13.83
C PRO A 406 -23.00 16.95 13.41
N LEU A 407 -22.36 15.77 13.41
CA LEU A 407 -20.95 15.60 13.03
C LEU A 407 -20.72 15.86 11.54
N VAL A 408 -21.72 15.54 10.72
CA VAL A 408 -21.70 15.73 9.27
C VAL A 408 -23.02 16.34 8.80
N ARG A 409 -22.93 17.15 7.74
CA ARG A 409 -24.09 17.75 7.08
C ARG A 409 -23.76 18.06 5.62
N ASN A 410 -24.79 18.10 4.78
CA ASN A 410 -24.64 18.55 3.40
C ASN A 410 -24.20 20.02 3.35
N LYS A 411 -23.36 20.36 2.36
CA LYS A 411 -22.93 21.75 2.17
C LYS A 411 -24.14 22.60 1.78
N SER A 412 -24.28 23.75 2.43
CA SER A 412 -25.35 24.69 2.12
C SER A 412 -25.01 25.50 0.86
N ASP A 413 -25.95 25.47 -0.09
CA ASP A 413 -25.95 26.33 -1.28
C ASP A 413 -26.51 27.73 -1.00
N TRP A 414 -26.78 28.05 0.27
CA TRP A 414 -27.26 29.37 0.66
C TRP A 414 -26.20 30.44 0.37
N ILE A 415 -26.63 31.47 -0.34
CA ILE A 415 -25.86 32.67 -0.63
C ILE A 415 -26.47 33.81 0.21
N PRO A 416 -25.75 34.30 1.24
CA PRO A 416 -26.24 35.40 2.05
C PRO A 416 -26.40 36.67 1.21
N ARG A 417 -27.41 37.47 1.55
CA ARG A 417 -27.51 38.85 1.07
C ARG A 417 -26.33 39.67 1.62
N PRO A 418 -25.93 40.77 0.94
CA PRO A 418 -24.92 41.69 1.45
C PRO A 418 -25.21 42.09 2.90
N THR A 419 -24.19 42.10 3.74
CA THR A 419 -24.32 42.39 5.18
C THR A 419 -24.57 43.88 5.41
N LYS A 420 -24.88 44.26 6.66
CA LYS A 420 -24.97 45.68 7.07
C LYS A 420 -23.61 46.36 7.19
N ASP A 421 -22.53 45.57 7.24
CA ASP A 421 -21.16 46.04 7.35
C ASP A 421 -20.66 46.52 5.99
N LYS A 422 -20.54 47.83 5.85
CA LYS A 422 -20.12 48.47 4.60
C LYS A 422 -18.65 48.17 4.28
N ASP A 423 -17.80 48.02 5.30
CA ASP A 423 -16.37 47.81 5.10
C ASP A 423 -16.12 46.40 4.59
N LEU A 424 -16.86 45.41 5.11
CA LEU A 424 -16.83 44.04 4.60
C LEU A 424 -17.25 43.97 3.13
N GLU A 425 -18.38 44.58 2.79
CA GLU A 425 -18.91 44.55 1.43
C GLU A 425 -18.03 45.32 0.43
N GLU A 426 -17.49 46.47 0.83
CA GLU A 426 -16.55 47.23 -0.01
C GLU A 426 -15.22 46.46 -0.16
N THR A 427 -14.78 45.72 0.87
CA THR A 427 -13.59 44.85 0.78
C THR A 427 -13.82 43.72 -0.23
N ILE A 428 -14.94 43.00 -0.15
CA ILE A 428 -15.28 41.92 -1.10
C ILE A 428 -15.33 42.48 -2.53
N LYS A 429 -15.97 43.64 -2.71
CA LYS A 429 -16.07 44.32 -4.00
C LYS A 429 -14.69 44.74 -4.53
N THR A 430 -13.86 45.35 -3.70
CA THR A 430 -12.50 45.80 -4.04
C THR A 430 -11.60 44.62 -4.39
N LEU A 431 -11.70 43.51 -3.65
CA LEU A 431 -11.00 42.26 -3.97
C LEU A 431 -11.40 41.75 -5.35
N LYS A 432 -12.71 41.75 -5.66
CA LYS A 432 -13.22 41.32 -6.97
C LYS A 432 -12.72 42.21 -8.09
N THR A 433 -12.81 43.53 -7.94
CA THR A 433 -12.33 44.47 -8.98
C THR A 433 -10.83 44.33 -9.19
N ASN A 434 -10.02 44.41 -8.12
CA ASN A 434 -8.56 44.40 -8.23
C ASN A 434 -8.02 43.09 -8.79
N SER A 435 -8.60 41.95 -8.40
CA SER A 435 -8.13 40.64 -8.85
C SER A 435 -8.43 40.40 -10.33
N LEU A 436 -9.57 40.88 -10.84
CA LEU A 436 -9.96 40.72 -12.24
C LEU A 436 -9.24 41.69 -13.18
N THR A 437 -8.83 42.87 -12.68
CA THR A 437 -8.11 43.90 -13.45
C THR A 437 -6.59 43.75 -13.41
N SER A 438 -6.07 42.98 -12.46
CA SER A 438 -4.62 42.76 -12.30
C SER A 438 -4.08 41.85 -13.41
N ASN A 439 -3.51 42.44 -14.48
CA ASN A 439 -2.70 41.69 -15.44
C ASN A 439 -1.29 41.51 -14.87
N LYS A 440 -1.04 40.37 -14.21
CA LYS A 440 0.33 40.02 -13.82
C LYS A 440 0.97 39.32 -15.01
N ASN A 441 1.98 39.93 -15.60
CA ASN A 441 2.83 39.25 -16.58
C ASN A 441 3.66 38.19 -15.85
N VAL A 442 3.08 37.00 -15.65
CA VAL A 442 3.79 35.86 -15.06
C VAL A 442 4.64 35.22 -16.15
N LYS A 443 5.92 35.00 -15.86
CA LYS A 443 6.83 34.31 -16.78
C LYS A 443 6.38 32.86 -16.94
N ASP A 444 6.24 32.42 -18.18
CA ASP A 444 6.02 31.02 -18.51
C ASP A 444 7.21 30.16 -18.09
N ASN A 445 6.93 29.02 -17.42
CA ASN A 445 7.95 28.05 -17.03
C ASN A 445 8.16 26.92 -18.07
N LEU A 446 7.48 27.02 -19.22
CA LEU A 446 7.65 26.16 -20.40
C LEU A 446 7.98 26.99 -21.63
N THR A 447 8.89 26.48 -22.46
CA THR A 447 9.19 27.04 -23.79
C THR A 447 8.03 26.82 -24.76
N ARG A 448 8.00 27.54 -25.89
CA ARG A 448 6.96 27.39 -26.92
C ARG A 448 6.97 25.97 -27.52
N GLU A 449 8.16 25.41 -27.66
CA GLU A 449 8.42 24.07 -28.17
C GLU A 449 7.92 23.01 -27.19
N GLU A 450 8.16 23.17 -25.88
CA GLU A 450 7.62 22.29 -24.84
C GLU A 450 6.10 22.41 -24.71
N LYS A 451 5.52 23.61 -24.85
CA LYS A 451 4.04 23.79 -24.90
C LYS A 451 3.42 23.04 -26.08
N THR A 452 4.08 23.08 -27.24
CA THR A 452 3.65 22.33 -28.43
C THR A 452 3.79 20.82 -28.20
N ALA A 453 4.91 20.39 -27.62
CA ALA A 453 5.14 18.99 -27.25
C ALA A 453 4.07 18.48 -26.27
N LEU A 454 3.69 19.28 -25.28
CA LEU A 454 2.63 18.95 -24.33
C LEU A 454 1.28 18.73 -25.03
N GLN A 455 0.93 19.59 -25.99
CA GLN A 455 -0.31 19.42 -26.77
C GLN A 455 -0.24 18.16 -27.63
N ASN A 456 0.88 17.89 -28.30
CA ASN A 456 1.06 16.70 -29.13
C ASN A 456 0.96 15.40 -28.33
N LEU A 457 1.59 15.34 -27.15
CA LEU A 457 1.50 14.20 -26.23
C LEU A 457 0.07 14.04 -25.71
N LYS A 458 -0.62 15.14 -25.37
CA LYS A 458 -2.01 15.13 -24.88
C LYS A 458 -3.00 14.69 -25.96
N SER A 459 -2.78 15.06 -27.21
CA SER A 459 -3.68 14.72 -28.33
C SER A 459 -3.53 13.29 -28.82
N ASP A 460 -2.37 12.66 -28.58
CA ASP A 460 -2.12 11.32 -29.07
C ASP A 460 -2.82 10.26 -28.20
N LYS A 461 -3.75 9.56 -28.84
CA LYS A 461 -4.52 8.49 -28.23
C LYS A 461 -3.87 7.12 -28.39
N SER A 462 -2.81 6.98 -29.17
CA SER A 462 -2.10 5.71 -29.36
C SER A 462 -1.28 5.31 -28.14
N ILE A 463 -0.87 6.28 -27.31
CA ILE A 463 -0.03 6.06 -26.14
C ILE A 463 -0.77 6.28 -24.81
N ILE A 464 -0.19 5.71 -23.75
CA ILE A 464 -0.53 5.94 -22.34
C ILE A 464 0.74 6.35 -21.60
N ILE A 465 0.66 7.45 -20.85
CA ILE A 465 1.76 7.97 -20.04
C ILE A 465 1.39 7.80 -18.56
N LYS A 466 2.22 7.10 -17.80
CA LYS A 466 2.02 6.84 -16.36
C LYS A 466 3.31 7.03 -15.57
N GLU A 467 3.18 7.35 -14.29
CA GLU A 467 4.30 7.23 -13.36
C GLU A 467 4.59 5.75 -13.07
N ALA A 468 5.87 5.43 -12.90
CA ALA A 468 6.28 4.13 -12.41
C ALA A 468 5.83 3.92 -10.96
N ASP A 469 5.48 2.68 -10.64
CA ASP A 469 5.08 2.26 -9.29
C ASP A 469 6.12 2.57 -8.20
N LYS A 470 7.40 2.54 -8.60
CA LYS A 470 8.59 2.89 -7.81
C LYS A 470 9.67 3.42 -8.76
N GLY A 471 10.53 4.31 -8.27
CA GLY A 471 11.69 4.80 -9.01
C GLY A 471 11.51 6.15 -9.71
N ASN A 472 10.37 6.83 -9.53
CA ASN A 472 10.11 8.18 -10.06
C ASN A 472 10.36 8.36 -11.58
N ALA A 473 10.21 7.29 -12.35
CA ALA A 473 10.34 7.32 -13.80
C ALA A 473 8.98 7.52 -14.47
N VAL A 474 8.98 8.17 -15.64
CA VAL A 474 7.82 8.28 -16.52
C VAL A 474 7.84 7.13 -17.51
N VAL A 475 6.75 6.37 -17.58
CA VAL A 475 6.61 5.22 -18.47
C VAL A 475 5.60 5.54 -19.56
N ILE A 476 6.02 5.35 -20.81
CA ILE A 476 5.17 5.52 -22.00
C ILE A 476 4.92 4.13 -22.56
N MET A 477 3.67 3.79 -22.85
CA MET A 477 3.26 2.49 -23.37
C MET A 477 2.28 2.69 -24.51
N ASP A 478 2.22 1.74 -25.45
CA ASP A 478 1.08 1.70 -26.37
C ASP A 478 -0.21 1.44 -25.59
N ARG A 479 -1.28 2.08 -26.02
CA ARG A 479 -2.58 2.00 -25.35
C ARG A 479 -3.13 0.58 -25.37
N GLU A 480 -2.97 -0.13 -26.48
CA GLU A 480 -3.42 -1.52 -26.63
C GLU A 480 -2.64 -2.44 -25.69
N TYR A 481 -1.31 -2.37 -25.71
CA TYR A 481 -0.46 -3.12 -24.79
C TYR A 481 -0.83 -2.88 -23.32
N TYR A 482 -1.04 -1.63 -22.91
CA TYR A 482 -1.48 -1.31 -21.55
C TYR A 482 -2.86 -1.89 -21.24
N ARG A 483 -3.83 -1.73 -22.14
CA ARG A 483 -5.19 -2.26 -21.97
C ARG A 483 -5.15 -3.78 -21.80
N ASP A 484 -4.46 -4.48 -22.68
CA ASP A 484 -4.45 -5.94 -22.70
C ASP A 484 -3.70 -6.50 -21.49
N SER A 485 -2.59 -5.87 -21.10
CA SER A 485 -1.88 -6.22 -19.87
C SER A 485 -2.75 -6.08 -18.61
N ILE A 486 -3.60 -5.05 -18.57
CA ILE A 486 -4.56 -4.84 -17.49
C ILE A 486 -5.68 -5.89 -17.53
N LEU A 487 -6.25 -6.17 -18.69
CA LEU A 487 -7.30 -7.18 -18.83
C LEU A 487 -6.80 -8.58 -18.47
N ASN A 488 -5.60 -8.95 -18.91
CA ASN A 488 -4.95 -10.20 -18.55
C ASN A 488 -4.70 -10.30 -17.04
N MET A 489 -4.33 -9.19 -16.38
CA MET A 489 -4.22 -9.16 -14.92
C MET A 489 -5.57 -9.40 -14.23
N LEU A 490 -6.66 -8.83 -14.76
CA LEU A 490 -8.01 -8.97 -14.21
C LEU A 490 -8.64 -10.34 -14.47
N GLN A 491 -8.07 -11.15 -15.36
CA GLN A 491 -8.47 -12.55 -15.60
C GLN A 491 -7.96 -13.51 -14.52
N ASP A 492 -7.13 -13.05 -13.57
CA ASP A 492 -6.70 -13.88 -12.44
C ASP A 492 -7.86 -14.13 -11.47
N GLU A 493 -8.56 -15.25 -11.67
CA GLU A 493 -9.70 -15.70 -10.85
C GLU A 493 -9.33 -15.96 -9.39
N MET A 494 -8.04 -16.13 -9.06
CA MET A 494 -7.60 -16.25 -7.67
C MET A 494 -7.61 -14.90 -6.94
N SER A 495 -7.56 -13.78 -7.68
CA SER A 495 -7.45 -12.43 -7.14
C SER A 495 -8.69 -11.57 -7.42
N TYR A 496 -9.41 -11.81 -8.52
CA TYR A 496 -10.51 -10.99 -8.99
C TYR A 496 -11.74 -11.83 -9.31
N GLU A 497 -12.92 -11.31 -8.98
CA GLU A 497 -14.22 -11.90 -9.29
C GLU A 497 -15.07 -10.87 -10.04
N VAL A 498 -15.78 -11.33 -11.08
CA VAL A 498 -16.74 -10.49 -11.80
C VAL A 498 -17.99 -10.32 -10.95
N THR A 499 -18.39 -9.07 -10.71
CA THR A 499 -19.58 -8.75 -9.91
C THR A 499 -20.71 -8.16 -10.75
N ASP A 500 -21.96 -8.27 -10.27
CA ASP A 500 -23.14 -7.68 -10.92
C ASP A 500 -23.10 -6.14 -10.78
N LYS A 501 -23.41 -5.45 -11.89
CA LYS A 501 -23.57 -3.98 -11.95
C LYS A 501 -24.58 -3.42 -10.93
N LYS A 502 -25.44 -4.25 -10.35
CA LYS A 502 -26.41 -3.85 -9.32
C LYS A 502 -25.81 -3.67 -7.91
N LEU A 503 -24.55 -4.04 -7.68
CA LEU A 503 -23.96 -4.04 -6.35
C LEU A 503 -24.06 -2.67 -5.66
N ASP A 504 -23.71 -1.58 -6.34
CA ASP A 504 -23.77 -0.23 -5.75
C ASP A 504 -25.20 0.15 -5.31
N ARG A 505 -26.21 -0.23 -6.11
CA ARG A 505 -27.62 0.01 -5.75
C ARG A 505 -28.04 -0.83 -4.54
N GLN A 506 -27.58 -2.08 -4.47
CA GLN A 506 -27.84 -2.94 -3.32
C GLN A 506 -27.18 -2.36 -2.05
N THR A 507 -25.92 -1.95 -2.13
CA THR A 507 -25.19 -1.31 -1.03
C THR A 507 -25.87 -0.02 -0.58
N SER A 508 -26.29 0.85 -1.49
CA SER A 508 -27.06 2.06 -1.16
C SER A 508 -28.36 1.72 -0.42
N THR A 509 -29.05 0.67 -0.85
CA THR A 509 -30.28 0.18 -0.18
C THR A 509 -29.99 -0.35 1.21
N MET A 510 -28.88 -1.09 1.40
CA MET A 510 -28.45 -1.57 2.72
C MET A 510 -28.11 -0.41 3.67
N ILE A 511 -27.40 0.61 3.17
CA ILE A 511 -27.09 1.81 3.95
C ILE A 511 -28.37 2.50 4.40
N LYS A 512 -29.35 2.71 3.51
CA LYS A 512 -30.64 3.33 3.87
C LYS A 512 -31.42 2.52 4.91
N LYS A 513 -31.40 1.18 4.80
CA LYS A 513 -32.01 0.30 5.82
C LYS A 513 -31.31 0.42 7.18
N LEU A 514 -29.98 0.50 7.18
CA LEU A 514 -29.19 0.67 8.39
C LEU A 514 -29.48 2.02 9.07
N LEU A 515 -29.50 3.11 8.31
CA LEU A 515 -29.84 4.44 8.83
C LEU A 515 -31.24 4.48 9.43
N LYS A 516 -32.23 3.87 8.76
CA LYS A 516 -33.60 3.78 9.28
C LYS A 516 -33.68 3.01 10.61
N LYS A 517 -32.84 1.99 10.79
CA LYS A 517 -32.79 1.21 12.03
C LYS A 517 -32.28 2.05 13.21
N HIS A 518 -31.37 2.99 12.95
CA HIS A 518 -30.72 3.84 13.95
C HIS A 518 -31.17 5.30 13.86
N GLU A 519 -32.37 5.56 13.32
CA GLU A 519 -32.87 6.91 13.07
C GLU A 519 -33.03 7.75 14.35
N THR A 520 -33.26 7.11 15.50
CA THR A 520 -33.37 7.77 16.80
C THR A 520 -32.03 8.15 17.42
N GLU A 521 -30.93 7.58 16.92
CA GLU A 521 -29.57 7.76 17.45
C GLU A 521 -28.76 8.77 16.62
N LEU A 522 -29.31 9.26 15.51
CA LEU A 522 -28.63 10.09 14.52
C LEU A 522 -29.40 11.40 14.29
N PHE A 523 -28.67 12.46 13.96
CA PHE A 523 -29.30 13.71 13.54
C PHE A 523 -29.85 13.58 12.12
N LYS A 524 -30.92 14.32 11.83
CA LYS A 524 -31.54 14.34 10.50
C LYS A 524 -30.55 14.76 9.41
N GLU A 525 -29.68 15.71 9.72
CA GLU A 525 -28.61 16.21 8.85
C GLU A 525 -27.59 15.14 8.51
N GLU A 526 -27.30 14.24 9.46
CA GLU A 526 -26.36 13.13 9.26
C GLU A 526 -26.98 12.04 8.38
N ILE A 527 -28.25 11.70 8.66
CA ILE A 527 -29.03 10.77 7.83
C ILE A 527 -29.13 11.29 6.40
N ASP A 528 -29.45 12.57 6.21
CA ASP A 528 -29.51 13.22 4.90
C ASP A 528 -28.16 13.20 4.18
N TYR A 529 -27.08 13.57 4.89
CA TYR A 529 -25.71 13.53 4.36
C TYR A 529 -25.30 12.14 3.87
N ILE A 530 -25.61 11.08 4.63
CA ILE A 530 -25.22 9.72 4.28
C ILE A 530 -26.13 9.14 3.18
N SER A 531 -27.44 9.37 3.26
CA SER A 531 -28.43 8.71 2.41
C SER A 531 -28.63 9.33 1.02
N ASN A 532 -28.38 10.64 0.88
CA ASN A 532 -28.58 11.39 -0.36
C ASN A 532 -27.28 11.65 -1.14
N SER A 533 -26.27 10.80 -0.94
CA SER A 533 -25.04 10.85 -1.71
C SER A 533 -25.28 10.42 -3.17
N LYS A 534 -24.88 11.27 -4.12
CA LYS A 534 -24.74 10.86 -5.52
C LYS A 534 -23.44 10.06 -5.63
N PHE A 535 -23.51 8.84 -6.13
CA PHE A 535 -22.34 8.01 -6.36
C PHE A 535 -22.06 7.79 -7.84
N SER A 536 -20.80 7.54 -8.18
CA SER A 536 -20.32 7.24 -9.52
C SER A 536 -19.43 6.00 -9.51
N GLU A 537 -19.31 5.36 -10.67
CA GLU A 537 -18.39 4.25 -10.86
C GLU A 537 -16.95 4.65 -10.50
N SER A 538 -16.22 3.74 -9.87
CA SER A 538 -14.83 3.99 -9.49
C SER A 538 -13.92 3.92 -10.72
N TYR A 539 -12.97 4.85 -10.81
CA TYR A 539 -11.93 4.84 -11.82
C TYR A 539 -10.92 3.73 -11.54
N PHE A 540 -10.59 2.95 -12.55
CA PHE A 540 -9.56 1.92 -12.48
C PHE A 540 -8.36 2.29 -13.38
N TYR A 541 -7.15 2.14 -12.86
CA TYR A 541 -5.93 2.18 -13.66
C TYR A 541 -4.79 1.39 -12.99
N GLY A 542 -3.79 0.97 -13.77
CA GLY A 542 -2.58 0.33 -13.27
C GLY A 542 -1.36 1.24 -13.32
N LEU A 543 -0.49 1.14 -12.32
CA LEU A 543 0.85 1.72 -12.35
C LEU A 543 1.89 0.66 -12.73
N PRO A 544 2.76 0.89 -13.73
CA PRO A 544 3.76 -0.09 -14.17
C PRO A 544 4.82 -0.34 -13.10
N LYS A 545 4.98 -1.61 -12.70
CA LYS A 545 5.99 -2.07 -11.73
C LYS A 545 7.30 -2.37 -12.44
N ILE A 546 7.93 -1.35 -13.01
CA ILE A 546 9.20 -1.47 -13.77
C ILE A 546 10.31 -2.21 -12.99
N HIS A 547 10.31 -2.12 -11.66
CA HIS A 547 11.27 -2.79 -10.77
C HIS A 547 11.05 -4.30 -10.61
N LYS A 548 9.97 -4.85 -11.17
CA LYS A 548 9.67 -6.30 -11.19
C LYS A 548 9.86 -6.92 -12.58
N SER A 549 10.29 -6.13 -13.58
CA SER A 549 10.57 -6.60 -14.95
C SER A 549 12.08 -6.78 -15.11
N GLU A 550 12.49 -8.00 -15.46
CA GLU A 550 13.86 -8.35 -15.83
C GLU A 550 14.22 -7.72 -17.18
N GLU A 551 13.30 -7.73 -18.16
CA GLU A 551 13.52 -7.12 -19.49
C GLU A 551 13.87 -5.62 -19.35
N ILE A 552 13.10 -4.88 -18.55
CA ILE A 552 13.36 -3.46 -18.29
C ILE A 552 14.68 -3.28 -17.50
N SER A 553 14.97 -4.15 -16.53
CA SER A 553 16.22 -4.07 -15.76
C SER A 553 17.46 -4.26 -16.63
N ASN A 554 17.39 -5.17 -17.61
CA ASN A 554 18.45 -5.41 -18.57
C ASN A 554 18.61 -4.20 -19.50
N ALA A 555 17.52 -3.69 -20.07
CA ALA A 555 17.55 -2.50 -20.93
C ALA A 555 18.13 -1.25 -20.21
N ILE A 556 17.79 -1.06 -18.93
CA ILE A 556 18.38 0.03 -18.12
C ILE A 556 19.89 -0.13 -17.97
N SER A 557 20.36 -1.36 -17.76
CA SER A 557 21.78 -1.65 -17.54
C SER A 557 22.59 -1.55 -18.84
N GLU A 558 22.02 -2.00 -19.95
CA GLU A 558 22.65 -1.96 -21.28
C GLU A 558 22.72 -0.54 -21.86
N GLN A 559 21.63 0.23 -21.76
CA GLN A 559 21.57 1.57 -22.37
C GLN A 559 22.15 2.66 -21.46
N ASN A 560 22.21 2.44 -20.15
CA ASN A 560 22.75 3.35 -19.13
C ASN A 560 22.43 4.84 -19.40
N SER A 561 21.15 5.16 -19.59
CA SER A 561 20.68 6.48 -20.05
C SER A 561 19.48 6.97 -19.24
N GLU A 562 19.28 8.29 -19.19
CA GLU A 562 18.06 8.87 -18.60
C GLU A 562 16.80 8.54 -19.41
N TYR A 563 16.95 8.23 -20.69
CA TYR A 563 15.90 7.79 -21.61
C TYR A 563 16.21 6.37 -22.06
N ILE A 564 15.34 5.43 -21.69
CA ILE A 564 15.45 4.01 -22.02
C ILE A 564 14.35 3.66 -23.03
N GLU A 565 14.70 2.90 -24.05
CA GLU A 565 13.77 2.44 -25.07
C GLU A 565 13.74 0.91 -25.13
N LEU A 566 12.56 0.32 -24.93
CA LEU A 566 12.35 -1.14 -24.94
C LEU A 566 10.93 -1.42 -25.36
N LEU A 567 10.69 -2.10 -26.47
CA LEU A 567 9.31 -2.34 -26.93
C LEU A 567 8.61 -3.42 -26.11
N THR A 568 7.42 -3.09 -25.58
CA THR A 568 6.41 -4.04 -25.07
C THR A 568 6.96 -5.25 -24.29
N PRO A 569 7.50 -5.06 -23.07
CA PRO A 569 8.05 -6.15 -22.26
C PRO A 569 6.96 -7.15 -21.85
N ASN A 570 7.24 -8.45 -21.89
CA ASN A 570 6.24 -9.48 -21.60
C ASN A 570 6.04 -9.69 -20.09
N ASP A 571 7.06 -9.40 -19.30
CA ASP A 571 7.10 -9.64 -17.86
C ASP A 571 6.58 -8.46 -17.01
N LEU A 572 6.22 -7.33 -17.62
CA LEU A 572 5.75 -6.15 -16.91
C LEU A 572 4.45 -6.43 -16.15
N LYS A 573 4.48 -6.16 -14.84
CA LYS A 573 3.31 -6.24 -13.96
C LYS A 573 2.83 -4.85 -13.57
N PHE A 574 1.56 -4.75 -13.19
CA PHE A 574 0.94 -3.49 -12.77
C PHE A 574 0.56 -3.51 -11.28
N ARG A 575 0.50 -2.33 -10.65
CA ARG A 575 -0.21 -2.12 -9.38
C ARG A 575 -1.61 -1.62 -9.74
N PRO A 576 -2.68 -2.41 -9.51
CA PRO A 576 -4.03 -1.92 -9.70
C PRO A 576 -4.32 -0.79 -8.71
N ILE A 577 -4.91 0.30 -9.20
CA ILE A 577 -5.40 1.43 -8.42
C ILE A 577 -6.87 1.61 -8.75
N VAL A 578 -7.69 1.57 -7.70
CA VAL A 578 -9.12 1.90 -7.77
C VAL A 578 -9.31 3.24 -7.08
N GLY A 579 -9.58 4.28 -7.86
CA GLY A 579 -9.98 5.58 -7.35
C GLY A 579 -11.49 5.66 -7.30
N GLY A 580 -12.10 5.67 -6.13
CA GLY A 580 -13.55 5.82 -5.96
C GLY A 580 -13.94 7.20 -5.43
N PRO A 581 -13.73 8.31 -6.19
CA PRO A 581 -14.34 9.57 -5.82
C PRO A 581 -15.86 9.42 -5.95
N ASN A 582 -16.61 9.77 -4.92
CA ASN A 582 -18.06 9.58 -4.85
C ASN A 582 -18.46 8.10 -4.91
N SER A 583 -17.77 7.22 -4.18
CA SER A 583 -18.23 5.84 -4.00
C SER A 583 -19.51 5.79 -3.14
N VAL A 584 -20.31 4.73 -3.29
CA VAL A 584 -21.58 4.56 -2.56
C VAL A 584 -21.40 4.58 -1.03
N THR A 585 -20.23 4.18 -0.52
CA THR A 585 -19.93 4.17 0.91
C THR A 585 -19.21 5.43 1.38
N GLN A 586 -18.80 6.37 0.50
CA GLN A 586 -17.91 7.47 0.88
C GLN A 586 -18.43 8.30 2.05
N ASN A 587 -19.68 8.76 1.99
CA ASN A 587 -20.24 9.62 3.04
C ASN A 587 -20.41 8.87 4.37
N LEU A 588 -20.78 7.58 4.32
CA LEU A 588 -20.83 6.72 5.49
C LEU A 588 -19.42 6.52 6.08
N SER A 589 -18.41 6.25 5.24
CA SER A 589 -17.02 6.10 5.67
C SER A 589 -16.47 7.40 6.28
N HIS A 590 -16.81 8.56 5.73
CA HIS A 590 -16.44 9.86 6.29
C HIS A 590 -17.05 10.08 7.67
N PHE A 591 -18.35 9.78 7.83
CA PHE A 591 -19.03 9.87 9.12
C PHE A 591 -18.37 8.94 10.16
N ILE A 592 -18.13 7.67 9.80
CA ILE A 592 -17.47 6.70 10.67
C ILE A 592 -16.05 7.16 11.03
N ASP A 593 -15.29 7.71 10.09
CA ASP A 593 -13.95 8.24 10.37
C ASP A 593 -13.98 9.32 11.44
N ILE A 594 -14.93 10.26 11.36
CA ILE A 594 -15.12 11.31 12.38
C ILE A 594 -15.47 10.70 13.74
N VAL A 595 -16.39 9.73 13.78
CA VAL A 595 -16.81 9.04 15.01
C VAL A 595 -15.65 8.28 15.66
N LEU A 596 -14.81 7.63 14.87
CA LEU A 596 -13.71 6.79 15.37
C LEU A 596 -12.44 7.60 15.71
N LYS A 597 -12.26 8.79 15.12
CA LYS A 597 -11.04 9.58 15.26
C LYS A 597 -10.65 9.92 16.71
N PRO A 598 -11.58 10.27 17.62
CA PRO A 598 -11.25 10.45 19.04
C PRO A 598 -10.69 9.19 19.69
N LEU A 599 -11.26 8.02 19.38
CA LEU A 599 -10.83 6.72 19.93
C LEU A 599 -9.43 6.32 19.48
N CYS A 600 -8.96 6.83 18.33
CA CYS A 600 -7.59 6.58 17.89
C CYS A 600 -6.56 7.07 18.93
N ARG A 601 -6.86 8.14 19.68
CA ARG A 601 -5.95 8.70 20.70
C ARG A 601 -5.80 7.82 21.94
N GLU A 602 -6.77 6.95 22.20
CA GLU A 602 -6.76 6.02 23.34
C GLU A 602 -5.86 4.80 23.10
N VAL A 603 -5.40 4.60 21.86
CA VAL A 603 -4.55 3.46 21.52
C VAL A 603 -3.09 3.78 21.91
N PRO A 604 -2.40 2.92 22.68
CA PRO A 604 -1.01 3.18 23.11
C PRO A 604 0.00 3.39 21.97
N SER A 605 -0.33 2.93 20.76
CA SER A 605 0.49 3.12 19.55
C SER A 605 0.15 4.40 18.77
N PHE A 606 -0.76 5.23 19.27
CA PHE A 606 -1.10 6.49 18.64
C PHE A 606 0.07 7.46 18.79
N ILE A 607 0.52 7.96 17.64
CA ILE A 607 1.55 8.99 17.53
C ILE A 607 0.93 10.09 16.69
N ARG A 608 0.75 11.28 17.26
CA ARG A 608 0.11 12.43 16.59
C ARG A 608 0.95 12.96 15.45
N ASP A 609 2.26 13.05 15.65
CA ASP A 609 3.20 13.65 14.71
C ASP A 609 4.63 13.12 14.90
N ASP A 610 5.51 13.44 13.94
CA ASP A 610 6.92 13.01 13.97
C ASP A 610 7.66 13.51 15.22
N LEU A 611 7.27 14.66 15.79
CA LEU A 611 7.91 15.22 16.99
C LEU A 611 7.54 14.42 18.24
N GLU A 612 6.28 13.98 18.36
CA GLU A 612 5.84 13.08 19.42
C GLU A 612 6.51 11.72 19.30
N PHE A 613 6.73 11.21 18.08
CA PHE A 613 7.49 9.98 17.86
C PHE A 613 8.91 10.07 18.46
N PHE A 614 9.62 11.16 18.18
CA PHE A 614 10.97 11.38 18.72
C PHE A 614 10.97 11.49 20.25
N LYS A 615 9.95 12.12 20.85
CA LYS A 615 9.82 12.24 22.31
C LYS A 615 9.46 10.93 23.00
N SER A 616 8.70 10.05 22.34
CA SER A 616 8.34 8.72 22.86
C SER A 616 9.50 7.71 22.83
N SER A 617 10.62 8.07 22.19
CA SER A 617 11.80 7.22 22.01
C SER A 617 12.96 7.52 22.99
N THR A 618 12.76 8.46 23.92
CA THR A 618 13.64 8.79 25.05
C THR A 618 12.94 8.46 26.35
#